data_AF-A0A7Y4S4P5-F1
#
_entry.id   AF-A0A7Y4S4P5-F1
#
_cell.length_a   1.000
_cell.length_b   1.000
_cell.length_c   1.000
_cell.angle_alpha   90.00
_cell.angle_beta   90.00
_cell.angle_gamma   90.00
#
_symmetry.space_group_name_H-M   'P 1'
#
loop_
_entity.id
_entity.type
_entity.pdbx_description
1 polymer ?
#
loop_
_entity_poly.entity_id
_entity_poly.type
_entity_poly.pdbx_seq_one_letter_code
_entity_poly.pdbx_strand_id
1 'polypeptide(L)'
;MITQVGVLPVGIEVDGVVHSEFELRPQLVRDSIEALKDERAVGNDSLFGLALLAQQLMKLGSLQKEQITLDLLLDAYDVDMSVLMEAAASLRERLKTFRGEASQPAQAAATTA
;
A
#
# COMPACT_ATOMS: atom_id res chain seq x y z
N MET A 1 6.51 -0.88 12.50
CA MET A 1 5.55 -1.13 11.42
C MET A 1 6.34 -1.13 10.13
N ILE A 2 6.29 -2.19 9.32
CA ILE A 2 6.99 -2.24 8.03
C ILE A 2 6.21 -1.41 7.00
N THR A 3 6.90 -0.60 6.21
CA THR A 3 6.33 0.17 5.09
C THR A 3 7.11 -0.12 3.81
N GLN A 4 6.54 0.27 2.67
CA GLN A 4 7.20 0.25 1.38
C GLN A 4 7.27 1.67 0.82
N VAL A 5 8.47 2.12 0.47
CA VAL A 5 8.66 3.38 -0.25
C VAL A 5 9.02 3.08 -1.70
N GLY A 6 8.69 4.00 -2.59
CA GLY A 6 9.02 3.87 -4.01
C GLY A 6 8.75 5.18 -4.76
N VAL A 7 8.94 5.13 -6.08
CA VAL A 7 8.72 6.26 -6.98
C VAL A 7 7.88 5.77 -8.16
N LEU A 8 6.81 6.51 -8.47
CA LEU A 8 5.99 6.32 -9.65
C LEU A 8 6.79 6.74 -10.90
N PRO A 9 6.80 5.93 -11.98
CA PRO A 9 7.46 6.27 -13.23
C PRO A 9 7.08 7.62 -13.83
N VAL A 10 5.80 8.00 -13.74
CA VAL A 10 5.29 9.29 -14.24
C VAL A 10 4.85 10.19 -13.09
N GLY A 11 3.98 9.68 -12.22
CA GLY A 11 3.43 10.43 -11.10
C GLY A 11 2.07 11.05 -11.42
N ILE A 12 1.39 11.51 -10.37
CA ILE A 12 0.04 12.08 -10.46
C ILE A 12 0.13 13.60 -10.26
N GLU A 13 -0.43 14.37 -11.19
CA GLU A 13 -0.43 15.83 -11.12
C GLU A 13 -1.63 16.34 -10.29
N VAL A 14 -1.35 17.15 -9.27
CA VAL A 14 -2.36 17.85 -8.48
C VAL A 14 -1.91 19.30 -8.32
N ASP A 15 -2.79 20.25 -8.66
CA ASP A 15 -2.51 21.69 -8.57
C ASP A 15 -1.20 22.12 -9.25
N GLY A 16 -0.85 21.48 -10.38
CA GLY A 16 0.38 21.75 -11.14
C GLY A 16 1.66 21.13 -10.56
N VAL A 17 1.53 20.28 -9.53
CA VAL A 17 2.66 19.55 -8.92
C VAL A 17 2.53 18.07 -9.22
N VAL A 18 3.58 17.49 -9.81
CA VAL A 18 3.65 16.04 -10.06
C VAL A 18 4.17 15.34 -8.80
N HIS A 19 3.35 14.45 -8.25
CA HIS A 19 3.68 13.64 -7.08
C HIS A 19 4.03 12.21 -7.50
N SER A 20 5.28 11.81 -7.29
CA SER A 20 5.80 10.51 -7.71
C SER A 20 6.33 9.66 -6.55
N GLU A 21 6.92 10.26 -5.51
CA GLU A 21 7.41 9.50 -4.34
C GLU A 21 6.23 9.00 -3.51
N PHE A 22 6.20 7.74 -3.11
CA PHE A 22 5.11 7.20 -2.29
C PHE A 22 5.61 6.43 -1.07
N GLU A 23 4.76 6.38 -0.05
CA GLU A 23 4.91 5.49 1.10
C GLU A 23 3.62 4.68 1.30
N LEU A 24 3.74 3.36 1.29
CA LEU A 24 2.65 2.41 1.43
C LEU A 24 2.79 1.61 2.72
N ARG A 25 1.66 1.39 3.40
CA ARG A 25 1.58 0.49 4.55
C ARG A 25 0.83 -0.81 4.27
N PRO A 26 1.02 -1.86 5.09
CA PRO A 26 0.23 -3.06 4.95
C PRO A 26 -1.26 -2.79 5.14
N GLN A 27 -2.06 -3.52 4.38
CA GLN A 27 -3.52 -3.50 4.47
C GLN A 27 -3.97 -3.97 5.85
N LEU A 28 -4.96 -3.28 6.40
CA LEU A 28 -5.71 -3.66 7.58
C LEU A 28 -7.16 -3.92 7.20
N VAL A 29 -7.88 -4.69 8.02
CA VAL A 29 -9.31 -4.98 7.78
C VAL A 29 -10.14 -3.69 7.71
N ARG A 30 -9.80 -2.68 8.52
CA ARG A 30 -10.47 -1.36 8.49
C ARG A 30 -10.39 -0.68 7.12
N ASP A 31 -9.33 -0.93 6.36
CA ASP A 31 -9.13 -0.32 5.04
C ASP A 31 -10.14 -0.87 4.04
N SER A 32 -10.43 -2.17 4.14
CA SER A 32 -11.47 -2.82 3.33
C SER A 32 -12.86 -2.32 3.67
N ILE A 33 -13.15 -2.05 4.96
CA ILE A 33 -14.43 -1.47 5.37
C ILE A 33 -14.53 -0.02 4.89
N GLU A 34 -13.46 0.76 5.01
CA GLU A 34 -13.42 2.16 4.57
C GLU A 34 -13.57 2.28 3.05
N ALA A 35 -12.93 1.39 2.28
CA ALA A 35 -13.04 1.35 0.82
C ALA A 35 -14.49 1.14 0.36
N LEU A 36 -15.29 0.37 1.11
CA LEU A 36 -16.70 0.12 0.80
C LEU A 36 -17.63 1.29 1.16
N LYS A 37 -17.13 2.36 1.79
CA LYS A 37 -17.93 3.58 1.99
C LYS A 37 -18.10 4.36 0.69
N ASP A 38 -17.23 4.17 -0.29
CA ASP A 38 -17.48 4.65 -1.65
C ASP A 38 -18.46 3.68 -2.32
N GLU A 39 -19.69 4.13 -2.57
CA GLU A 39 -20.73 3.30 -3.19
C GLU A 39 -20.31 2.77 -4.57
N ARG A 40 -19.41 3.46 -5.29
CA ARG A 40 -18.91 3.01 -6.58
C ARG A 40 -18.04 1.75 -6.46
N ALA A 41 -17.45 1.50 -5.29
CA ALA A 41 -16.68 0.29 -5.01
C ALA A 41 -17.57 -0.93 -4.71
N VAL A 42 -18.86 -0.73 -4.38
CA VAL A 42 -19.76 -1.83 -4.04
C VAL A 42 -20.14 -2.61 -5.30
N GLY A 43 -19.71 -3.86 -5.38
CA GLY A 43 -19.96 -4.72 -6.55
C GLY A 43 -19.06 -4.42 -7.76
N ASN A 44 -18.01 -3.60 -7.57
CA ASN A 44 -17.00 -3.31 -8.59
C ASN A 44 -15.60 -3.57 -8.02
N ASP A 45 -15.06 -4.75 -8.30
CA ASP A 45 -13.78 -5.20 -7.76
C ASP A 45 -12.61 -4.29 -8.17
N SER A 46 -12.66 -3.69 -9.35
CA SER A 46 -11.64 -2.76 -9.83
C SER A 46 -11.62 -1.47 -9.01
N LEU A 47 -12.79 -0.85 -8.80
CA LEU A 47 -12.89 0.37 -7.98
C LEU A 47 -12.64 0.08 -6.50
N PHE A 48 -13.07 -1.09 -6.02
CA PHE A 48 -12.74 -1.53 -4.66
C PHE A 48 -11.24 -1.68 -4.45
N GLY A 49 -10.52 -2.30 -5.41
CA GLY A 49 -9.06 -2.43 -5.35
C GLY A 49 -8.35 -1.09 -5.26
N LEU A 50 -8.79 -0.11 -6.05
CA LEU A 50 -8.25 1.26 -6.01
C LEU A 50 -8.57 1.98 -4.71
N ALA A 51 -9.82 1.93 -4.25
CA ALA A 51 -10.24 2.56 -2.99
C ALA A 51 -9.49 1.96 -1.79
N LEU A 52 -9.26 0.64 -1.82
CA LEU A 52 -8.45 -0.06 -0.83
C LEU A 52 -6.99 0.38 -0.86
N LEU A 53 -6.40 0.51 -2.04
CA LEU A 53 -5.03 0.98 -2.21
C LEU A 53 -4.85 2.42 -1.70
N ALA A 54 -5.82 3.30 -1.94
CA ALA A 54 -5.83 4.66 -1.42
C ALA A 54 -5.74 4.68 0.13
N GLN A 55 -6.45 3.77 0.81
CA GLN A 55 -6.38 3.65 2.27
C GLN A 55 -5.01 3.19 2.79
N GLN A 56 -4.23 2.50 1.97
CA GLN A 56 -2.90 1.99 2.30
C GLN A 56 -1.78 2.99 2.03
N LEU A 57 -2.01 3.97 1.15
CA LEU A 57 -1.05 5.03 0.88
C LEU A 57 -1.02 6.00 2.07
N MET A 58 0.18 6.19 2.62
CA MET A 58 0.44 7.12 3.71
C MET A 58 0.85 8.48 3.18
N LYS A 59 1.57 8.50 2.05
CA LYS A 59 2.07 9.69 1.36
C LYS A 59 2.17 9.46 -0.15
N LEU A 60 1.98 10.54 -0.89
CA LEU A 60 2.28 10.63 -2.32
C LEU A 60 2.82 12.04 -2.61
N GLY A 61 4.13 12.16 -2.78
CA GLY A 61 4.84 13.45 -2.83
C GLY A 61 4.58 14.24 -1.56
N SER A 62 3.96 15.42 -1.71
CA SER A 62 3.54 16.26 -0.58
C SER A 62 2.12 15.96 -0.08
N LEU A 63 1.36 15.11 -0.77
CA LEU A 63 0.01 14.73 -0.37
C LEU A 63 0.06 13.82 0.87
N GLN A 64 -0.73 14.17 1.87
CA GLN A 64 -0.95 13.33 3.05
C GLN A 64 -2.08 12.34 2.79
N LYS A 65 -2.15 11.31 3.63
CA LYS A 65 -3.17 10.26 3.56
C LYS A 65 -4.59 10.77 3.31
N GLU A 66 -5.01 11.84 3.99
CA GLU A 66 -6.37 12.37 3.89
C GLU A 66 -6.70 12.96 2.51
N GLN A 67 -5.68 13.28 1.71
CA GLN A 67 -5.81 13.79 0.34
C GLN A 67 -5.73 12.68 -0.71
N ILE A 68 -5.33 11.47 -0.33
CA ILE A 68 -5.17 10.34 -1.24
C ILE A 68 -6.49 9.57 -1.30
N THR A 69 -7.29 9.88 -2.31
CA THR A 69 -8.64 9.34 -2.50
C THR A 69 -8.71 8.38 -3.69
N LEU A 70 -9.85 7.70 -3.85
CA LEU A 70 -10.13 6.93 -5.06
C LEU A 70 -10.04 7.83 -6.31
N ASP A 71 -10.63 9.03 -6.26
CA ASP A 71 -10.65 9.94 -7.40
C ASP A 71 -9.23 10.34 -7.83
N LEU A 72 -8.33 10.58 -6.88
CA LEU A 72 -6.93 10.87 -7.18
C LEU A 72 -6.26 9.70 -7.93
N LEU A 73 -6.53 8.45 -7.54
CA LEU A 73 -5.92 7.28 -8.18
C LEU A 73 -6.55 6.97 -9.55
N LEU A 74 -7.75 7.47 -9.86
CA LEU A 74 -8.35 7.33 -11.18
C LEU A 74 -7.61 8.18 -12.24
N ASP A 75 -6.91 9.22 -11.83
CA ASP A 75 -6.07 10.06 -12.69
C ASP A 75 -4.65 9.51 -12.86
N ALA A 76 -4.32 8.37 -12.23
CA ALA A 76 -3.02 7.74 -12.37
C ALA A 76 -2.83 7.08 -13.73
N TYR A 77 -1.60 7.12 -14.25
CA TYR A 77 -1.25 6.31 -15.40
C TYR A 77 -1.19 4.82 -15.04
N ASP A 78 -1.52 3.96 -16.00
CA ASP A 78 -1.53 2.51 -15.81
C ASP A 78 -0.16 1.94 -15.37
N VAL A 79 0.93 2.55 -15.86
CA VAL A 79 2.31 2.22 -15.47
C VAL A 79 2.60 2.54 -14.00
N ASP A 80 2.00 3.59 -13.45
CA ASP A 80 2.14 3.97 -12.05
C ASP A 80 1.32 3.04 -11.15
N MET A 81 0.11 2.70 -11.60
CA MET A 81 -0.75 1.73 -10.91
C MET A 81 -0.08 0.36 -10.80
N SER A 82 0.58 -0.09 -11.85
CA SER A 82 1.34 -1.35 -11.84
C SER A 82 2.41 -1.37 -10.74
N VAL A 83 3.14 -0.26 -10.56
CA VAL A 83 4.17 -0.12 -9.51
C VAL A 83 3.57 -0.13 -8.11
N LEU A 84 2.44 0.56 -7.90
CA LEU A 84 1.76 0.55 -6.61
C LEU A 84 1.22 -0.83 -6.24
N MET A 85 0.65 -1.56 -7.20
CA MET A 85 0.15 -2.93 -6.99
C MET A 85 1.28 -3.90 -6.66
N GLU A 86 2.41 -3.81 -7.36
CA GLU A 86 3.60 -4.61 -7.06
C GLU A 86 4.15 -4.30 -5.66
N ALA A 87 4.19 -3.02 -5.28
CA ALA A 87 4.58 -2.60 -3.93
C ALA A 87 3.64 -3.16 -2.86
N ALA A 88 2.32 -3.14 -3.09
CA ALA A 88 1.35 -3.73 -2.17
C ALA A 88 1.54 -5.25 -2.02
N ALA A 89 1.78 -5.96 -3.12
CA ALA A 89 2.04 -7.40 -3.13
C ALA A 89 3.34 -7.75 -2.38
N SER A 90 4.44 -7.05 -2.68
CA SER A 90 5.72 -7.22 -2.01
C SER A 90 5.63 -6.95 -0.50
N LEU A 91 4.93 -5.89 -0.10
CA LEU A 91 4.70 -5.57 1.30
C LEU A 91 3.88 -6.64 2.03
N ARG A 92 2.88 -7.24 1.35
CA ARG A 92 2.09 -8.35 1.88
C ARG A 92 2.94 -9.60 2.12
N GLU A 93 3.81 -9.96 1.19
CA GLU A 93 4.72 -11.09 1.37
C GLU A 93 5.71 -10.84 2.50
N ARG A 94 6.32 -9.65 2.55
CA ARG A 94 7.22 -9.27 3.65
C ARG A 94 6.53 -9.26 5.02
N LEU A 95 5.25 -8.90 5.09
CA LEU A 95 4.50 -8.95 6.36
C LEU A 95 4.37 -10.38 6.90
N LYS A 96 4.20 -11.38 6.02
CA LYS A 96 4.11 -12.79 6.40
C LYS A 96 5.45 -13.30 6.91
N THR A 97 6.55 -12.96 6.24
CA THR A 97 7.90 -13.42 6.61
C THR A 97 8.43 -12.72 7.86
N PHE A 98 8.25 -11.40 7.98
CA PHE A 98 8.71 -10.62 9.14
C PHE A 98 8.12 -11.12 10.47
N ARG A 99 6.87 -11.62 10.46
CA ARG A 99 6.27 -12.25 11.65
C ARG A 99 6.69 -13.71 11.84
N GLY A 100 7.03 -14.41 10.77
CA GLY A 100 7.54 -15.78 10.81
C GLY A 100 8.95 -15.88 11.42
N GLU A 101 9.84 -14.93 11.11
CA GLU A 101 11.21 -14.88 11.66
C GLU A 101 11.23 -14.50 13.15
N ALA A 102 10.31 -13.64 13.60
CA ALA A 102 10.17 -13.28 15.01
C ALA A 102 9.67 -14.44 15.91
N SER A 103 9.30 -15.58 15.33
CA SER A 103 8.71 -16.73 16.03
C SER A 103 9.60 -17.97 16.08
N GLN A 104 10.90 -17.88 15.71
CA GLN A 104 11.83 -18.98 16.01
C GLN A 104 12.28 -18.87 17.48
N PRO A 105 11.94 -19.81 18.37
CA PRO A 105 12.58 -19.88 19.67
C PRO A 105 14.07 -20.14 19.43
N ALA A 106 14.91 -19.33 20.10
CA ALA A 106 16.34 -19.51 20.14
C ALA A 106 16.66 -21.00 20.32
N GLN A 107 17.26 -21.58 19.28
CA GLN A 107 17.80 -22.91 19.33
C GLN A 107 18.86 -22.90 20.43
N ALA A 108 18.50 -23.39 21.61
CA ALA A 108 19.41 -23.52 22.73
C ALA A 108 20.51 -24.49 22.29
N ALA A 109 21.64 -23.90 21.91
CA ALA A 109 22.91 -24.56 21.84
C ALA A 109 23.17 -25.22 23.20
N ALA A 110 23.07 -26.55 23.22
CA ALA A 110 23.70 -27.37 24.24
C ALA A 110 24.61 -28.36 23.50
N THR A 111 25.78 -27.86 23.11
CA THR A 111 26.97 -28.68 22.92
C THR A 111 27.66 -28.85 24.28
N THR A 112 28.38 -29.98 24.43
CA THR A 112 29.31 -30.37 25.50
C THR A 112 28.67 -30.84 26.82
N ALA A 113 28.98 -32.00 27.38
CA ALA A 113 30.16 -32.87 27.25
C ALA A 113 29.82 -34.36 27.41
#